data_AF-A0A5E4E2W0-F1
#
_entry.id   AF-A0A5E4E2W0-F1
#
_cell.length_a   1.000
_cell.length_b   1.000
_cell.length_c   1.000
_cell.angle_alpha   90.00
_cell.angle_beta   90.00
_cell.angle_gamma   90.00
#
_symmetry.space_group_name_H-M   'P 1'
#
loop_
_entity.id
_entity.type
_entity.pdbx_description
1 polymer ?
#
loop_
_entity_poly.entity_id
_entity_poly.type
_entity_poly.pdbx_seq_one_letter_code
_entity_poly.pdbx_strand_id
1 'polypeptide(L)'
;MARNRKWWMAWKSNLIKIIAGFLESLWRDIDMNRLRHDPCHDLNLIIISHGLTSHVFLIKWFKWTVEQFEHLNNLGNCEFRVMQLAKGGEYSIAIHHSEEELVEWGLSPEMIADQKWRAYANRGDWNERCPWYLDAFLDRLADSEDSGESEDIWHETDEKIQQSN
;
A
#
# COMPACT_ATOMS: atom_id res chain seq x y z
N MET A 1 -28.04 -2.00 7.60
CA MET A 1 -26.89 -1.44 6.85
C MET A 1 -25.51 -1.95 7.32
N ALA A 2 -25.34 -2.53 8.52
CA ALA A 2 -24.01 -2.95 9.02
C ALA A 2 -23.41 -4.22 8.36
N ARG A 3 -24.25 -5.11 7.82
CA ARG A 3 -23.81 -6.40 7.24
C ARG A 3 -22.94 -6.23 5.99
N ASN A 4 -23.15 -5.16 5.20
CA ASN A 4 -22.33 -4.87 4.03
C ASN A 4 -20.93 -4.37 4.41
N ARG A 5 -20.77 -3.66 5.54
CA ARG A 5 -19.46 -3.12 5.93
C ARG A 5 -18.47 -4.21 6.29
N LYS A 6 -18.90 -5.27 6.98
CA LYS A 6 -18.02 -6.40 7.33
C LYS A 6 -17.52 -7.16 6.10
N TRP A 7 -18.42 -7.48 5.16
CA TRP A 7 -18.04 -8.15 3.91
C TRP A 7 -17.17 -7.26 3.01
N TRP A 8 -17.49 -5.97 2.94
CA TRP A 8 -16.69 -4.97 2.23
C TRP A 8 -15.27 -4.84 2.81
N MET A 9 -15.16 -4.77 4.14
CA MET A 9 -13.86 -4.69 4.85
C MET A 9 -13.05 -5.97 4.65
N ALA A 10 -13.67 -7.15 4.76
CA ALA A 10 -13.00 -8.43 4.54
C ALA A 10 -12.53 -8.57 3.09
N TRP A 11 -13.35 -8.15 2.13
CA TRP A 11 -12.99 -8.16 0.72
C TRP A 11 -11.88 -7.16 0.39
N LYS A 12 -11.95 -5.94 0.92
CA LYS A 12 -10.88 -4.95 0.85
C LYS A 12 -9.57 -5.49 1.42
N SER A 13 -9.61 -6.10 2.59
CA SER A 13 -8.44 -6.68 3.25
C SER A 13 -7.80 -7.77 2.38
N ASN A 14 -8.60 -8.68 1.82
CA ASN A 14 -8.10 -9.71 0.91
C ASN A 14 -7.50 -9.13 -0.38
N LEU A 15 -8.14 -8.11 -0.96
CA LEU A 15 -7.64 -7.45 -2.17
C LEU A 15 -6.30 -6.74 -1.92
N ILE A 16 -6.17 -6.04 -0.79
CA ILE A 16 -4.92 -5.40 -0.37
C ILE A 16 -3.81 -6.45 -0.20
N LYS A 17 -4.10 -7.59 0.42
CA LYS A 17 -3.12 -8.69 0.58
C LYS A 17 -2.64 -9.24 -0.76
N ILE A 18 -3.56 -9.46 -1.71
CA ILE A 18 -3.22 -9.97 -3.05
C ILE A 18 -2.29 -8.98 -3.77
N ILE A 19 -2.62 -7.69 -3.72
CA ILE A 19 -1.86 -6.66 -4.44
C ILE A 19 -0.51 -6.39 -3.77
N ALA A 20 -0.44 -6.44 -2.44
CA ALA A 20 0.82 -6.39 -1.71
C ALA A 20 1.74 -7.56 -2.10
N GLY A 21 1.23 -8.80 -2.13
CA GLY A 21 2.00 -9.95 -2.57
C GLY A 21 2.46 -9.86 -4.03
N PHE A 22 1.60 -9.35 -4.92
CA PHE A 22 1.99 -9.05 -6.30
C PHE A 22 3.12 -8.02 -6.38
N LEU A 23 3.00 -6.90 -5.65
CA LEU A 23 4.03 -5.86 -5.60
C LEU A 23 5.37 -6.40 -5.09
N GLU A 24 5.35 -7.18 -4.01
CA GLU A 24 6.56 -7.81 -3.48
C GLU A 24 7.20 -8.78 -4.48
N SER A 25 6.40 -9.54 -5.22
CA SER A 25 6.91 -10.39 -6.30
C SER A 25 7.51 -9.56 -7.43
N LEU A 26 6.80 -8.53 -7.89
CA LEU A 26 7.24 -7.65 -8.95
C LEU A 26 8.56 -6.96 -8.60
N TRP A 27 8.68 -6.41 -7.39
CA TRP A 27 9.91 -5.80 -6.91
C TRP A 27 11.08 -6.78 -6.87
N ARG A 28 10.86 -8.02 -6.39
CA ARG A 28 11.88 -9.07 -6.41
C ARG A 28 12.29 -9.44 -7.83
N ASP A 29 11.35 -9.51 -8.76
CA ASP A 29 11.64 -9.85 -10.15
C ASP A 29 12.46 -8.75 -10.84
N ILE A 30 12.19 -7.47 -10.54
CA ILE A 30 12.98 -6.33 -10.99
C ILE A 30 14.39 -6.37 -10.38
N ASP A 31 14.49 -6.53 -9.06
CA ASP A 31 15.76 -6.52 -8.32
C ASP A 31 16.69 -7.68 -8.73
N MET A 32 16.13 -8.87 -8.95
CA MET A 32 16.87 -10.04 -9.42
C MET A 32 17.17 -10.01 -10.93
N ASN A 33 16.87 -8.90 -11.62
CA ASN A 33 16.97 -8.73 -13.08
C ASN A 33 16.34 -9.91 -13.87
N ARG A 34 15.23 -10.47 -13.37
CA ARG A 34 14.54 -11.61 -14.01
C ARG A 34 13.82 -11.20 -15.29
N LEU A 35 13.57 -9.89 -15.43
CA LEU A 35 13.04 -9.26 -16.64
C LEU A 35 14.06 -9.15 -17.78
N ARG A 36 15.33 -9.57 -17.55
CA ARG A 36 16.43 -9.52 -18.53
C ARG A 36 16.60 -8.12 -19.13
N HIS A 37 16.53 -7.13 -18.25
CA HIS A 37 16.68 -5.75 -18.63
C HIS A 37 18.16 -5.38 -18.67
N ASP A 38 18.53 -4.60 -19.69
CA ASP A 38 19.88 -4.05 -19.84
C ASP A 38 19.98 -2.78 -18.98
N PRO A 39 20.89 -2.73 -17.99
CA PRO A 39 21.05 -1.56 -17.12
C PRO A 39 21.45 -0.28 -17.86
N CYS A 40 21.84 -0.36 -19.14
CA CYS A 40 22.09 0.81 -19.98
C CYS A 40 20.81 1.51 -20.49
N HIS A 41 19.64 0.88 -20.37
CA HIS A 41 18.37 1.40 -20.87
C HIS A 41 17.39 1.66 -19.72
N ASP A 42 16.40 2.52 -19.90
CA ASP A 42 15.35 2.69 -18.89
C ASP A 42 14.37 1.51 -18.91
N LEU A 43 13.98 1.01 -17.73
CA LEU A 43 12.95 -0.02 -17.61
C LEU A 43 11.57 0.64 -17.50
N ASN A 44 10.71 0.40 -18.50
CA ASN A 44 9.32 0.84 -18.49
C ASN A 44 8.39 -0.36 -18.27
N LEU A 45 7.44 -0.23 -17.34
CA LEU A 45 6.49 -1.28 -16.99
C LEU A 45 5.08 -0.88 -17.39
N ILE A 46 4.36 -1.80 -18.03
CA ILE A 46 2.93 -1.67 -18.33
C ILE A 46 2.19 -2.72 -17.50
N ILE A 47 1.31 -2.26 -16.61
CA ILE A 47 0.47 -3.11 -15.78
C ILE A 47 -0.96 -3.07 -16.31
N ILE A 48 -1.46 -4.20 -16.79
CA ILE A 48 -2.83 -4.34 -17.28
C ILE A 48 -3.66 -4.99 -16.17
N SER A 49 -4.70 -4.30 -15.70
CA SER A 49 -5.52 -4.78 -14.60
C SER A 49 -6.95 -4.23 -14.61
N HIS A 50 -7.73 -4.61 -13.60
CA HIS A 50 -9.05 -4.05 -13.33
C HIS A 50 -8.93 -2.69 -12.62
N GLY A 51 -9.94 -1.83 -12.75
CA GLY A 51 -9.92 -0.47 -12.19
C GLY A 51 -9.65 -0.45 -10.68
N LEU A 52 -10.30 -1.34 -9.94
CA LEU A 52 -10.10 -1.40 -8.49
C LEU A 52 -8.71 -1.89 -8.09
N THR A 53 -8.17 -2.89 -8.80
CA THR A 53 -6.81 -3.38 -8.56
C THR A 53 -5.80 -2.26 -8.80
N SER A 54 -6.02 -1.46 -9.84
CA SER A 54 -5.19 -0.30 -10.16
C SER A 54 -5.25 0.77 -9.07
N HIS A 55 -6.42 1.04 -8.50
CA HIS A 55 -6.52 1.95 -7.35
C HIS A 55 -5.77 1.42 -6.14
N VAL A 56 -5.93 0.16 -5.77
CA VAL A 56 -5.23 -0.41 -4.60
C VAL A 56 -3.72 -0.45 -4.83
N PHE A 57 -3.27 -0.64 -6.07
CA PHE A 57 -1.87 -0.44 -6.43
C PHE A 57 -1.41 0.99 -6.14
N LEU A 58 -2.16 2.01 -6.56
CA LEU A 58 -1.84 3.43 -6.29
C LEU A 58 -1.86 3.75 -4.79
N ILE A 59 -2.82 3.22 -4.03
CA ILE A 59 -2.85 3.35 -2.56
C ILE A 59 -1.56 2.83 -1.97
N LYS A 60 -1.16 1.61 -2.35
CA LYS A 60 0.02 0.98 -1.78
C LYS A 60 1.30 1.71 -2.19
N TRP A 61 1.35 2.23 -3.41
CA TRP A 61 2.51 2.95 -3.93
C TRP A 61 2.68 4.32 -3.27
N PHE A 62 1.63 5.14 -3.26
CA PHE A 62 1.67 6.50 -2.71
C PHE A 62 1.33 6.58 -1.22
N LYS A 63 1.06 5.44 -0.59
CA LYS A 63 0.70 5.32 0.82
C LYS A 63 -0.54 6.15 1.18
N TRP A 64 -1.51 6.22 0.27
CA TRP A 64 -2.76 6.93 0.51
C TRP A 64 -3.61 6.22 1.58
N THR A 65 -4.48 6.98 2.25
CA THR A 65 -5.35 6.42 3.28
C THR A 65 -6.56 5.71 2.68
N VAL A 66 -7.25 4.90 3.48
CA VAL A 66 -8.49 4.23 3.06
C VAL A 66 -9.57 5.28 2.75
N GLU A 67 -9.62 6.36 3.53
CA GLU A 67 -10.56 7.44 3.32
C GLU A 67 -10.27 8.17 2.00
N GLN A 68 -9.00 8.47 1.69
CA GLN A 68 -8.61 9.06 0.41
C GLN A 68 -9.02 8.15 -0.77
N PHE A 69 -8.83 6.84 -0.64
CA PHE A 69 -9.24 5.87 -1.65
C PHE A 69 -10.75 5.82 -1.91
N GLU A 70 -11.58 5.93 -0.86
CA GLU A 70 -13.03 5.86 -1.02
C GLU A 70 -13.62 7.01 -1.85
N HIS A 71 -12.84 8.09 -2.04
CA HIS A 71 -13.21 9.23 -2.87
C HIS A 71 -12.68 9.14 -4.31
N LEU A 72 -11.84 8.15 -4.63
CA LEU A 72 -11.31 7.98 -5.98
C LEU A 72 -12.39 7.47 -6.94
N ASN A 73 -12.48 8.13 -8.10
CA ASN A 73 -13.37 7.72 -9.18
C ASN A 73 -12.76 6.55 -9.96
N ASN A 74 -13.58 5.55 -10.28
CA ASN A 74 -13.12 4.38 -11.02
C ASN A 74 -12.61 4.77 -12.41
N LEU A 75 -11.48 4.18 -12.78
CA LEU A 75 -10.96 4.20 -14.15
C LEU A 75 -12.03 3.73 -15.15
N GLY A 76 -12.22 4.51 -16.21
CA GLY A 76 -13.01 4.10 -17.37
C GLY A 76 -12.40 2.91 -18.11
N ASN A 77 -13.18 2.29 -19.00
CA ASN A 77 -12.67 1.16 -19.78
C ASN A 77 -11.54 1.61 -20.72
N CYS A 78 -10.42 0.88 -20.70
CA CYS A 78 -9.21 1.21 -21.45
C CYS A 78 -8.54 2.55 -21.09
N GLU A 79 -8.89 3.15 -19.95
CA GLU A 79 -8.13 4.28 -19.41
C GLU A 79 -6.80 3.81 -18.83
N PHE A 80 -5.84 4.74 -18.80
CA PHE A 80 -4.53 4.50 -18.19
C PHE A 80 -4.12 5.68 -17.31
N ARG A 81 -3.16 5.41 -16.43
CA ARG A 81 -2.49 6.39 -15.59
C ARG A 81 -0.99 6.17 -15.75
N VAL A 82 -0.26 7.27 -15.76
CA VAL A 82 1.19 7.26 -15.96
C VAL A 82 1.84 7.72 -14.68
N MET A 83 2.71 6.87 -14.15
CA MET A 83 3.58 7.20 -13.03
C MET A 83 5.00 7.34 -13.57
N GLN A 84 5.59 8.51 -13.40
CA GLN A 84 6.93 8.80 -13.92
C GLN A 84 7.87 9.07 -12.76
N LEU A 85 9.08 8.50 -12.84
CA LEU A 85 10.16 8.80 -11.91
C LEU A 85 10.64 10.24 -12.12
N ALA A 86 10.45 11.08 -11.11
CA ALA A 86 10.92 12.45 -11.07
C ALA A 86 12.43 12.53 -10.82
N LYS A 87 13.02 13.71 -11.03
CA LYS A 87 14.44 13.98 -10.74
C LYS A 87 14.80 13.77 -9.26
N GLY A 88 13.83 13.93 -8.36
CA GLY A 88 13.97 13.70 -6.93
C GLY A 88 14.10 12.23 -6.53
N GLY A 89 13.87 11.29 -7.45
CA GLY A 89 13.92 9.85 -7.21
C GLY A 89 12.58 9.22 -6.84
N GLU A 90 11.47 9.95 -6.99
CA GLU A 90 10.13 9.47 -6.67
C GLU A 90 9.24 9.40 -7.88
N TYR A 91 8.34 8.43 -7.86
CA TYR A 91 7.27 8.40 -8.84
C TYR A 91 6.21 9.44 -8.50
N SER A 92 5.66 10.07 -9.53
CA SER A 92 4.51 10.95 -9.42
C SER A 92 3.59 10.76 -10.62
N ILE A 93 2.28 10.87 -10.38
CA ILE A 93 1.29 10.99 -11.45
C ILE A 93 1.12 12.44 -11.94
N ALA A 94 1.56 13.44 -11.19
CA ALA A 94 1.39 14.85 -11.58
C ALA A 94 2.34 15.32 -12.71
N ILE A 95 3.22 14.44 -13.21
CA ILE A 95 4.17 14.78 -14.29
C ILE A 95 3.49 14.76 -15.66
N HIS A 96 2.60 13.80 -15.90
CA HIS A 96 1.96 13.60 -17.20
C HIS A 96 0.47 13.95 -17.21
N HIS A 97 -0.08 14.36 -16.08
CA HIS A 97 -1.51 14.61 -15.90
C HIS A 97 -1.73 16.01 -15.30
N SER A 98 -2.73 16.71 -15.84
CA SER A 98 -3.14 18.03 -15.39
C SER A 98 -3.82 17.97 -14.03
N GLU A 99 -3.86 19.10 -13.31
CA GLU A 99 -4.53 19.16 -12.01
C GLU A 99 -6.04 18.91 -12.12
N GLU A 100 -6.64 19.37 -13.21
CA GLU A 100 -8.04 19.15 -13.52
C GLU A 100 -8.36 17.65 -13.65
N GLU A 101 -7.50 16.89 -14.32
CA GLU A 101 -7.63 15.42 -14.42
C GLU A 101 -7.48 14.75 -13.06
N LEU A 102 -6.52 15.19 -12.22
CA LEU A 102 -6.35 14.63 -10.88
C LEU A 102 -7.60 14.86 -10.02
N VAL A 103 -8.20 16.05 -10.10
CA VAL A 103 -9.46 16.38 -9.42
C VAL A 103 -10.61 15.53 -9.96
N GLU A 104 -10.70 15.35 -11.28
CA GLU A 104 -11.71 14.50 -11.92
C GLU A 104 -11.59 13.04 -11.47
N TRP A 105 -10.39 12.56 -11.15
CA TRP A 105 -10.18 11.22 -10.60
C TRP A 105 -10.49 11.11 -9.10
N GLY A 106 -10.92 12.21 -8.48
CA GLY A 106 -11.31 12.24 -7.07
C GLY A 106 -10.15 12.40 -6.10
N LEU A 107 -8.97 12.85 -6.57
CA LEU A 107 -7.87 13.16 -5.65
C LEU A 107 -8.22 14.38 -4.80
N SER A 108 -7.96 14.27 -3.50
CA SER A 108 -8.10 15.41 -2.59
C SER A 108 -7.02 16.45 -2.84
N PRO A 109 -7.22 17.72 -2.44
CA PRO A 109 -6.20 18.76 -2.54
C PRO A 109 -4.86 18.39 -1.88
N GLU A 110 -4.92 17.62 -0.79
CA GLU A 110 -3.73 17.10 -0.09
C GLU A 110 -2.97 16.09 -0.97
N MET A 111 -3.67 15.15 -1.59
CA MET A 111 -3.07 14.17 -2.49
C MET A 111 -2.42 14.85 -3.70
N ILE A 112 -3.10 15.85 -4.28
CA ILE A 112 -2.57 16.62 -5.42
C ILE A 112 -1.31 17.38 -5.00
N ALA A 113 -1.30 17.99 -3.82
CA ALA A 113 -0.12 18.68 -3.30
C ALA A 113 1.07 17.72 -3.10
N ASP A 114 0.83 16.53 -2.54
CA ASP A 114 1.83 15.46 -2.42
C ASP A 114 2.38 15.03 -3.80
N GLN A 115 1.51 14.79 -4.77
CA GLN A 115 1.93 14.38 -6.12
C GLN A 115 2.73 15.49 -6.84
N LYS A 116 2.32 16.75 -6.70
CA LYS A 116 3.09 17.89 -7.21
C LYS A 116 4.45 17.99 -6.51
N TRP A 117 4.52 17.82 -5.19
CA TRP A 117 5.79 17.81 -4.48
C TRP A 117 6.72 16.71 -5.00
N ARG A 118 6.21 15.47 -5.14
CA ARG A 118 6.97 14.35 -5.72
C ARG A 118 7.48 14.63 -7.14
N ALA A 119 6.70 15.36 -7.94
CA ALA A 119 7.08 15.69 -9.33
C ALA A 119 8.23 16.72 -9.41
N TYR A 120 8.29 17.68 -8.48
CA TYR A 120 9.18 18.84 -8.57
C TYR A 120 10.29 18.89 -7.51
N ALA A 121 10.21 18.09 -6.44
CA ALA A 121 11.22 18.05 -5.40
C ALA A 121 12.58 17.56 -5.93
N ASN A 122 13.66 18.12 -5.39
CA ASN A 122 15.01 17.70 -5.73
C ASN A 122 15.48 16.57 -4.81
N ARG A 123 16.48 15.84 -5.30
CA ARG A 123 17.10 14.74 -4.55
C ARG A 123 17.79 15.30 -3.31
N GLY A 124 17.20 15.08 -2.13
CA GLY A 124 17.72 15.57 -0.84
C GLY A 124 16.72 16.36 0.00
N ASP A 125 15.60 16.79 -0.58
CA ASP A 125 14.53 17.54 0.12
C ASP A 125 13.70 16.67 1.10
N TRP A 126 14.10 15.39 1.24
CA TRP A 126 13.51 14.35 2.08
C TRP A 126 13.51 14.64 3.58
N ASN A 127 14.53 15.35 4.05
CA ASN A 127 14.86 15.41 5.48
C ASN A 127 13.99 16.39 6.30
N GLU A 128 13.18 17.24 5.67
CA GLU A 128 12.53 18.34 6.41
C GLU A 128 11.03 18.16 6.68
N ARG A 129 10.31 17.19 6.08
CA ARG A 129 8.82 17.19 6.19
C ARG A 129 8.03 15.89 6.28
N CYS A 130 8.63 14.70 6.44
CA CYS A 130 7.81 13.48 6.48
C CYS A 130 7.98 12.60 7.72
N PRO A 131 7.38 12.99 8.88
CA PRO A 131 7.19 12.09 10.03
C PRO A 131 6.27 10.88 9.75
N TRP A 132 5.49 10.91 8.66
CA TRP A 132 4.39 9.97 8.41
C TRP A 132 4.80 8.69 7.66
N TYR A 133 6.10 8.43 7.48
CA TYR A 133 6.57 7.53 6.44
C TYR A 133 6.43 6.03 6.76
N LEU A 134 6.18 5.63 8.02
CA LEU A 134 6.06 4.21 8.36
C LEU A 134 4.97 3.89 9.40
N ASP A 135 4.86 4.70 10.46
CA ASP A 135 4.02 4.34 11.62
C ASP A 135 2.51 4.44 11.35
N ALA A 136 2.03 5.53 10.74
CA ALA A 136 0.57 5.79 10.67
C ALA A 136 -0.25 4.77 9.84
N PHE A 137 0.34 4.11 8.83
CA PHE A 137 -0.37 3.12 8.01
C PHE A 137 -0.45 1.75 8.69
N LEU A 138 0.58 1.35 9.45
CA LEU A 138 0.62 0.07 10.16
C LEU A 138 0.02 0.18 11.56
N ASP A 139 0.17 1.30 12.27
CA ASP A 139 -0.39 1.50 13.62
C ASP A 139 -1.92 1.41 13.61
N ARG A 140 -2.58 1.97 12.59
CA ARG A 140 -4.05 1.87 12.46
C ARG A 140 -4.54 0.45 12.14
N LEU A 141 -3.65 -0.44 11.67
CA LEU A 141 -3.95 -1.86 11.48
C LEU A 141 -3.61 -2.68 12.73
N ALA A 142 -2.53 -2.32 13.43
CA ALA A 142 -2.10 -2.96 14.68
C ALA A 142 -3.12 -2.76 15.81
N ASP A 143 -3.77 -1.59 15.88
CA ASP A 143 -4.83 -1.30 16.87
C ASP A 143 -6.13 -2.11 16.67
N SER A 144 -6.22 -2.95 15.63
CA SER A 144 -7.39 -3.80 15.36
C SER A 144 -7.24 -5.25 15.84
N GLU A 145 -6.09 -5.62 16.41
CA GLU A 145 -5.82 -6.93 16.99
C GLU A 145 -5.55 -6.84 18.51
N ASP A 146 -6.49 -6.30 19.29
CA ASP A 146 -6.56 -6.66 20.72
C ASP A 146 -7.97 -6.53 21.31
N SER A 147 -8.65 -7.66 21.42
CA SER A 147 -9.64 -7.88 22.47
C SER A 147 -9.88 -9.38 22.63
N GLY A 148 -9.22 -9.98 23.62
CA GLY A 148 -9.50 -11.36 24.02
C GLY A 148 -8.50 -11.96 25.00
N GLU A 149 -8.43 -11.43 26.22
CA GLU A 149 -7.86 -12.14 27.37
C GLU A 149 -8.54 -13.50 27.56
N SER A 150 -7.74 -14.55 27.77
CA SER A 150 -8.11 -15.76 28.53
C SER A 150 -6.82 -16.46 28.97
N GLU A 151 -6.36 -16.15 30.17
CA GLU A 151 -5.39 -16.98 30.93
C GLU A 151 -6.10 -18.26 31.40
N ASP A 152 -5.46 -19.43 31.26
CA ASP A 152 -5.79 -20.63 32.04
C ASP A 152 -4.52 -21.50 32.28
N ILE A 153 -3.81 -21.14 33.35
CA ILE A 153 -3.41 -21.98 34.49
C ILE A 153 -3.28 -23.51 34.23
N TRP A 154 -2.04 -24.03 34.27
CA TRP A 154 -1.78 -25.42 34.66
C TRP A 154 -1.10 -25.46 36.02
N HIS A 155 -1.86 -25.93 37.02
CA HIS A 155 -1.39 -26.21 38.37
C HIS A 155 -0.60 -27.53 38.41
N GLU A 156 0.52 -27.47 39.12
CA GLU A 156 1.44 -28.53 39.51
C GLU A 156 0.90 -29.34 40.70
N THR A 157 0.99 -30.68 40.60
CA THR A 157 1.06 -31.70 41.68
C THR A 157 1.31 -33.05 40.97
N ASP A 158 2.26 -33.93 41.28
CA ASP A 158 2.79 -34.36 42.57
C ASP A 158 4.22 -34.94 42.46
N GLU A 159 4.99 -34.77 43.53
CA GLU A 159 6.29 -35.39 43.78
C GLU A 159 6.15 -36.54 44.83
N LYS A 160 6.83 -37.67 44.57
CA LYS A 160 7.26 -38.78 45.48
C LYS A 160 6.14 -39.75 45.94
N ILE A 161 6.31 -41.09 45.95
CA ILE A 161 7.20 -41.91 46.80
C ILE A 161 7.19 -43.40 46.34
N GLN A 162 8.32 -44.09 46.56
CA GLN A 162 8.57 -45.54 46.80
C GLN A 162 8.90 -46.53 45.66
N GLN A 163 10.20 -46.84 45.59
CA GLN A 163 10.73 -48.20 45.43
C GLN A 163 10.19 -49.13 46.55
N SER A 164 9.62 -50.28 46.17
CA SER A 164 9.57 -51.51 46.98
C SER A 164 9.07 -52.66 46.11
N ASN A 165 9.89 -53.72 46.07
CA ASN A 165 9.71 -55.07 45.50
C ASN A 165 10.06 -55.27 44.03
#